data_AF-A0A317J4A2-F1
#
_entry.id   AF-A0A317J4A2-F1
#
_cell.length_a   1.000
_cell.length_b   1.000
_cell.length_c   1.000
_cell.angle_alpha   90.00
_cell.angle_beta   90.00
_cell.angle_gamma   90.00
#
_symmetry.space_group_name_H-M   'P 1'
#
loop_
_entity.id
_entity.type
_entity.pdbx_description
1 polymer ?
#
loop_
_entity_poly.entity_id
_entity_poly.type
_entity_poly.pdbx_seq_one_letter_code
_entity_poly.pdbx_strand_id
1 'polypeptide(L)'
;MVYYPGYMSYDSVAQLRAARHGVTNNSNPAMMSYVWRILDQIIPGPGGMLILNLSLFWFSLAAIAHTVSSSNALRAAIVLGSGLLPPIFGLIGTIWKDIGMQGFFLAAVAFSLLAHRYAKLVFLVVSSIALWFGCSYRHNGIAAAVPLVAMNVLIAVPLLQTRYPGLAGRLASRSAQRLAVILGTLVFSILLYGTTELANNVGVADGELWQFMVIHDLAGISVDQGVNLLPAETGGGSLSVDQLRGIYVGAHMASLFDPPTRPILGAADQTSTVALTQMEDSRRLFRAWVRAVLHHPLSYLRHRSLIAKKLLVFHAGRPWGAFQIGIDANEFHITFPESALNKKITEWLWWAVRDTWFYSAWIYHAALVLFVILCFWVPFRYAVFIGLIATSGMLYALSNLLLAGSGDFRYNMWAIGCCCLCVALGVSGLDPRLDSLKNAV
;
A
#
# COMPACT_ATOMS: atom_id res chain seq x y z
N MET A 1 23.64 -2.38 7.92
CA MET A 1 24.75 -2.60 6.95
C MET A 1 24.26 -3.13 5.61
N VAL A 2 23.33 -4.10 5.53
CA VAL A 2 22.84 -4.63 4.23
C VAL A 2 22.23 -3.55 3.33
N TYR A 3 21.26 -2.80 3.82
CA TYR A 3 20.54 -1.78 3.04
C TYR A 3 20.91 -0.35 3.42
N TYR A 4 21.87 -0.12 4.31
CA TYR A 4 22.21 1.26 4.73
C TYR A 4 22.97 1.99 3.61
N PRO A 5 22.63 3.25 3.27
CA PRO A 5 21.70 4.16 3.96
C PRO A 5 20.23 4.06 3.52
N GLY A 6 19.91 3.23 2.53
CA GLY A 6 18.58 2.97 2.02
C GLY A 6 18.59 3.06 0.50
N TYR A 7 17.95 2.12 -0.17
CA TYR A 7 17.79 2.20 -1.62
C TYR A 7 16.84 3.33 -1.99
N MET A 8 17.12 4.00 -3.11
CA MET A 8 16.31 5.11 -3.60
C MET A 8 16.04 4.92 -5.08
N SER A 9 14.77 4.95 -5.45
CA SER A 9 14.34 5.09 -6.84
C SER A 9 14.13 6.57 -7.20
N TYR A 10 13.80 6.86 -8.45
CA TYR A 10 13.28 8.17 -8.86
C TYR A 10 12.17 8.70 -7.94
N ASP A 11 11.20 7.86 -7.54
CA ASP A 11 10.13 8.25 -6.60
C ASP A 11 10.69 8.71 -5.24
N SER A 12 11.73 8.03 -4.77
CA SER A 12 12.39 8.34 -3.50
C SER A 12 13.13 9.67 -3.58
N VAL A 13 13.82 9.91 -4.71
CA VAL A 13 14.53 11.17 -4.98
C VAL A 13 13.54 12.33 -5.07
N ALA A 14 12.40 12.16 -5.74
CA ALA A 14 11.35 13.17 -5.82
C ALA A 14 10.79 13.54 -4.43
N GLN A 15 10.62 12.56 -3.54
CA GLN A 15 10.20 12.79 -2.16
C GLN A 15 11.27 13.52 -1.34
N LEU A 16 12.55 13.17 -1.49
CA LEU A 16 13.64 13.90 -0.83
C LEU A 16 13.75 15.33 -1.35
N ARG A 17 13.57 15.55 -2.66
CA ARG A 17 13.52 16.89 -3.26
C ARG A 17 12.41 17.72 -2.63
N ALA A 18 11.20 17.19 -2.54
CA ALA A 18 10.08 17.87 -1.89
C ALA A 18 10.30 18.08 -0.39
N ALA A 19 10.98 17.16 0.30
CA ALA A 19 11.37 17.33 1.69
C ALA A 19 12.33 18.52 1.91
N ARG A 20 13.28 18.72 1.00
CA ARG A 20 14.30 19.79 1.07
C ARG A 20 13.85 21.13 0.53
N HIS A 21 13.11 21.13 -0.57
CA HIS A 21 12.73 22.34 -1.31
C HIS A 21 11.27 22.75 -1.11
N GLY A 22 10.49 21.95 -0.37
CA GLY A 22 9.06 22.16 -0.14
C GLY A 22 8.18 21.29 -1.05
N VAL A 23 7.03 20.90 -0.53
CA VAL A 23 6.02 20.16 -1.30
C VAL A 23 5.23 21.16 -2.13
N THR A 24 5.26 21.00 -3.46
CA THR A 24 4.61 21.92 -4.39
C THR A 24 3.25 21.42 -4.89
N ASN A 25 3.05 20.10 -4.95
CA ASN A 25 1.79 19.49 -5.36
C ASN A 25 1.49 18.18 -4.61
N ASN A 26 0.25 17.70 -4.71
CA ASN A 26 -0.23 16.44 -4.13
C ASN A 26 -0.07 15.22 -5.06
N SER A 27 0.63 15.34 -6.22
CA SER A 27 0.82 14.21 -7.14
C SER A 27 1.49 13.04 -6.44
N ASN A 28 2.23 13.29 -5.37
CA ASN A 28 2.46 12.29 -4.37
C ASN A 28 1.93 12.78 -3.02
N PRO A 29 1.45 11.88 -2.15
CA PRO A 29 1.07 12.26 -0.80
C PRO A 29 2.21 13.00 -0.09
N ALA A 30 1.91 14.17 0.46
CA ALA A 30 2.89 15.09 1.03
C ALA A 30 3.53 14.54 2.32
N MET A 31 2.79 13.69 3.05
CA MET A 31 3.18 13.26 4.39
C MET A 31 4.56 12.59 4.46
N MET A 32 4.91 11.76 3.47
CA MET A 32 6.23 11.12 3.44
C MET A 32 7.34 12.17 3.32
N SER A 33 7.19 13.18 2.47
CA SER A 33 8.13 14.30 2.35
C SER A 33 8.23 15.11 3.65
N TYR A 34 7.11 15.34 4.35
CA TYR A 34 7.13 16.07 5.63
C TYR A 34 7.85 15.31 6.73
N VAL A 35 7.61 14.00 6.85
CA VAL A 35 8.35 13.15 7.78
C VAL A 35 9.82 13.11 7.40
N TRP A 36 10.13 12.93 6.11
CA TRP A 36 11.52 12.89 5.65
C TRP A 36 12.22 14.22 5.91
N ARG A 37 11.57 15.37 5.74
CA ARG A 37 12.17 16.69 6.05
C ARG A 37 12.69 16.77 7.48
N ILE A 38 11.93 16.26 8.45
CA ILE A 38 12.34 16.23 9.86
C ILE A 38 13.53 15.28 10.04
N LEU A 39 13.48 14.10 9.43
CA LEU A 39 14.56 13.11 9.56
C LEU A 39 15.83 13.53 8.84
N ASP A 40 15.74 14.20 7.70
CA ASP A 40 16.86 14.70 6.90
C ASP A 40 17.63 15.81 7.65
N GLN A 41 16.99 16.53 8.57
CA GLN A 41 17.65 17.48 9.47
C GLN A 41 18.48 16.79 10.57
N ILE A 42 18.13 15.55 10.95
CA ILE A 42 18.82 14.79 12.01
C ILE A 42 19.88 13.87 11.40
N ILE A 43 19.50 13.10 10.38
CA ILE A 43 20.35 12.18 9.62
C ILE A 43 20.15 12.50 8.14
N PRO A 44 21.02 13.34 7.54
CA PRO A 44 20.90 13.72 6.14
C PRO A 44 20.87 12.50 5.19
N GLY A 45 19.99 12.57 4.19
CA GLY A 45 19.78 11.56 3.17
C GLY A 45 18.74 10.50 3.56
N PRO A 46 18.81 9.29 2.96
CA PRO A 46 17.81 8.24 3.17
C PRO A 46 17.93 7.50 4.51
N GLY A 47 19.06 7.65 5.22
CA GLY A 47 19.38 6.88 6.43
C GLY A 47 18.32 6.97 7.53
N GLY A 48 17.83 8.17 7.83
CA GLY A 48 16.79 8.38 8.84
C GLY A 48 15.48 7.67 8.49
N MET A 49 15.04 7.77 7.23
CA MET A 49 13.85 7.08 6.75
C MET A 49 13.99 5.56 6.79
N LEU A 50 15.17 5.03 6.45
CA LEU A 50 15.43 3.59 6.56
C LEU A 50 15.28 3.12 8.00
N ILE A 51 15.88 3.84 8.95
CA ILE A 51 15.81 3.50 10.38
C ILE A 51 14.35 3.55 10.86
N LEU A 52 13.60 4.58 10.49
CA LEU A 52 12.17 4.68 10.84
C LEU A 52 11.38 3.48 10.28
N ASN A 53 11.49 3.21 8.99
CA ASN A 53 10.75 2.14 8.32
C ASN A 53 11.09 0.76 8.92
N LEU A 54 12.37 0.46 9.13
CA LEU A 54 12.80 -0.82 9.71
C LEU A 54 12.37 -0.92 11.18
N SER A 55 12.44 0.16 11.96
CA SER A 55 11.99 0.17 13.35
C SER A 55 10.49 -0.12 13.44
N LEU A 56 9.67 0.61 12.67
CA LEU A 56 8.22 0.36 12.59
C LEU A 56 7.95 -1.08 12.19
N PHE A 57 8.62 -1.59 11.16
CA PHE A 57 8.40 -2.95 10.66
C PHE A 57 8.75 -4.02 11.71
N TRP A 58 9.99 -4.03 12.20
CA TRP A 58 10.48 -5.09 13.10
C TRP A 58 9.87 -5.02 14.50
N PHE A 59 9.72 -3.82 15.08
CA PHE A 59 9.09 -3.70 16.41
C PHE A 59 7.61 -4.06 16.36
N SER A 60 6.90 -3.74 15.27
CA SER A 60 5.50 -4.15 15.13
C SER A 60 5.36 -5.67 15.02
N LEU A 61 6.20 -6.33 14.21
CA LEU A 61 6.20 -7.80 14.15
C LEU A 61 6.51 -8.43 15.51
N ALA A 62 7.51 -7.91 16.23
CA ALA A 62 7.86 -8.39 17.57
C ALA A 62 6.72 -8.19 18.57
N ALA A 63 6.06 -7.02 18.55
CA ALA A 63 4.91 -6.72 19.41
C ALA A 63 3.71 -7.62 19.08
N ILE A 64 3.40 -7.85 17.80
CA ILE A 64 2.36 -8.80 17.36
C ILE A 64 2.69 -10.19 17.89
N ALA A 65 3.88 -10.71 17.59
CA ALA A 65 4.33 -12.04 18.02
C ALA A 65 4.26 -12.22 19.54
N HIS A 66 4.73 -11.23 20.30
CA HIS A 66 4.65 -11.21 21.76
C HIS A 66 3.20 -11.26 22.26
N THR A 67 2.31 -10.58 21.55
CA THR A 67 0.90 -10.43 21.93
C THR A 67 0.09 -11.69 21.66
N VAL A 68 0.35 -12.37 20.54
CA VAL A 68 -0.45 -13.52 20.09
C VAL A 68 0.08 -14.87 20.57
N SER A 69 1.35 -14.96 20.97
CA SER A 69 1.99 -16.23 21.37
C SER A 69 2.72 -16.12 22.71
N SER A 70 2.69 -17.21 23.49
CA SER A 70 3.50 -17.40 24.71
C SER A 70 4.83 -18.10 24.43
N SER A 71 4.97 -18.81 23.31
CA SER A 71 6.18 -19.56 22.95
C SER A 71 7.25 -18.66 22.32
N ASN A 72 8.43 -18.60 22.94
CA ASN A 72 9.57 -17.84 22.38
C ASN A 72 10.01 -18.35 21.01
N ALA A 73 9.93 -19.67 20.78
CA ALA A 73 10.24 -20.26 19.47
C ALA A 73 9.23 -19.81 18.41
N LEU A 74 7.94 -19.83 18.72
CA LEU A 74 6.91 -19.37 17.79
C LEU A 74 7.00 -17.85 17.56
N ARG A 75 7.33 -17.07 18.60
CA ARG A 75 7.59 -15.63 18.45
C ARG A 75 8.73 -15.35 17.47
N ALA A 76 9.85 -16.04 17.65
CA ALA A 76 10.99 -15.93 16.73
C ALA A 76 10.62 -16.37 15.31
N ALA A 77 9.87 -17.47 15.16
CA ALA A 77 9.41 -17.96 13.86
C ALA A 77 8.48 -16.95 13.16
N ILE A 78 7.56 -16.30 13.89
CA ILE A 78 6.68 -15.25 13.34
C ILE A 78 7.52 -14.06 12.85
N VAL A 79 8.43 -13.56 13.69
CA VAL A 79 9.23 -12.37 13.36
C VAL A 79 10.18 -12.65 12.20
N LEU A 80 10.99 -13.70 12.29
CA LEU A 80 11.98 -14.04 11.27
C LEU A 80 11.34 -14.58 10.00
N GLY A 81 10.33 -15.45 10.12
CA GLY A 81 9.62 -16.01 8.97
C GLY A 81 8.87 -14.96 8.15
N SER A 82 8.24 -13.99 8.81
CA SER A 82 7.55 -12.89 8.12
C SER A 82 8.54 -11.86 7.58
N GLY A 83 9.53 -11.47 8.39
CA GLY A 83 10.46 -10.39 8.02
C GLY A 83 11.54 -10.79 7.02
N LEU A 84 11.95 -12.06 7.00
CA LEU A 84 12.93 -12.60 6.06
C LEU A 84 12.28 -13.30 4.85
N LEU A 85 10.95 -13.25 4.73
CA LEU A 85 10.27 -13.72 3.52
C LEU A 85 10.81 -12.92 2.32
N PRO A 86 11.34 -13.55 1.26
CA PRO A 86 12.09 -12.85 0.19
C PRO A 86 11.41 -11.60 -0.38
N PRO A 87 10.12 -11.62 -0.79
CA PRO A 87 9.44 -10.42 -1.29
C PRO A 87 9.37 -9.29 -0.27
N ILE A 88 9.18 -9.59 1.02
CA ILE A 88 9.18 -8.56 2.07
C ILE A 88 10.61 -8.05 2.26
N PHE A 89 11.57 -8.96 2.48
CA PHE A 89 12.94 -8.59 2.80
C PHE A 89 13.62 -7.82 1.68
N GLY A 90 13.32 -8.13 0.42
CA GLY A 90 13.83 -7.41 -0.74
C GLY A 90 13.26 -6.00 -0.87
N LEU A 91 12.01 -5.80 -0.45
CA LEU A 91 11.38 -4.48 -0.51
C LEU A 91 11.83 -3.59 0.64
N ILE A 92 11.84 -4.05 1.90
CA ILE A 92 12.01 -3.21 3.12
C ILE A 92 13.27 -2.33 3.16
N GLY A 93 14.28 -2.61 2.32
CA GLY A 93 15.49 -1.80 2.18
C GLY A 93 15.30 -0.51 1.37
N THR A 94 14.18 -0.36 0.66
CA THR A 94 13.91 0.77 -0.24
C THR A 94 13.07 1.85 0.41
N ILE A 95 13.42 3.11 0.19
CA ILE A 95 12.65 4.25 0.69
C ILE A 95 11.46 4.51 -0.24
N TRP A 96 10.42 3.68 -0.10
CA TRP A 96 9.14 3.85 -0.79
C TRP A 96 7.99 4.10 0.17
N LYS A 97 6.97 4.80 -0.35
CA LYS A 97 5.69 5.05 0.32
C LYS A 97 4.97 3.75 0.74
N ASP A 98 5.09 2.68 -0.04
CA ASP A 98 4.51 1.36 0.31
C ASP A 98 5.08 0.83 1.62
N ILE A 99 6.37 1.06 1.86
CA ILE A 99 7.09 0.50 3.00
C ILE A 99 6.75 1.28 4.27
N GLY A 100 6.68 2.60 4.15
CA GLY A 100 6.16 3.44 5.22
C GLY A 100 4.74 3.05 5.58
N MET A 101 3.83 2.94 4.58
CA MET A 101 2.45 2.50 4.79
C MET A 101 2.39 1.12 5.46
N GLN A 102 3.16 0.14 4.97
CA GLN A 102 3.27 -1.20 5.56
C GLN A 102 3.69 -1.13 7.03
N GLY A 103 4.75 -0.37 7.34
CA GLY A 103 5.27 -0.23 8.70
C GLY A 103 4.23 0.38 9.65
N PHE A 104 3.54 1.44 9.21
CA PHE A 104 2.49 2.08 10.01
C PHE A 104 1.25 1.20 10.18
N PHE A 105 0.83 0.44 9.16
CA PHE A 105 -0.29 -0.48 9.30
C PHE A 105 0.06 -1.70 10.16
N LEU A 106 1.29 -2.20 10.11
CA LEU A 106 1.77 -3.20 11.05
C LEU A 106 1.75 -2.67 12.50
N ALA A 107 2.19 -1.42 12.70
CA ALA A 107 2.12 -0.77 14.02
C ALA A 107 0.68 -0.63 14.49
N ALA A 108 -0.24 -0.24 13.59
CA ALA A 108 -1.66 -0.17 13.90
C ALA A 108 -2.18 -1.52 14.39
N VAL A 109 -1.95 -2.62 13.64
CA VAL A 109 -2.35 -3.97 14.05
C VAL A 109 -1.72 -4.37 15.38
N ALA A 110 -0.43 -4.11 15.58
CA ALA A 110 0.26 -4.40 16.83
C ALA A 110 -0.40 -3.70 18.02
N PHE A 111 -0.65 -2.40 17.92
CA PHE A 111 -1.29 -1.62 18.97
C PHE A 111 -2.77 -1.99 19.18
N SER A 112 -3.51 -2.35 18.12
CA SER A 112 -4.86 -2.89 18.26
C SER A 112 -4.86 -4.18 19.08
N LEU A 113 -3.94 -5.11 18.77
CA LEU A 113 -3.83 -6.37 19.52
C LEU A 113 -3.38 -6.13 20.97
N LEU A 114 -2.47 -5.18 21.22
CA LEU A 114 -2.08 -4.76 22.58
C LEU A 114 -3.28 -4.15 23.33
N ALA A 115 -4.10 -3.34 22.68
CA ALA A 115 -5.33 -2.80 23.26
C ALA A 115 -6.29 -3.91 23.67
N HIS A 116 -6.46 -4.91 22.80
CA HIS A 116 -7.30 -6.07 23.08
C HIS A 116 -6.75 -6.91 24.25
N ARG A 117 -5.44 -7.18 24.28
CA ARG A 117 -4.80 -8.00 25.32
C ARG A 117 -4.78 -7.34 26.69
N TYR A 118 -4.46 -6.05 26.74
CA TYR A 118 -4.29 -5.31 28.01
C TYR A 118 -5.50 -4.47 28.40
N ALA A 119 -6.56 -4.47 27.59
CA ALA A 119 -7.79 -3.70 27.81
C ALA A 119 -7.56 -2.19 27.99
N LYS A 120 -6.64 -1.59 27.22
CA LYS A 120 -6.28 -0.16 27.32
C LYS A 120 -6.62 0.62 26.05
N LEU A 121 -7.48 1.64 26.19
CA LEU A 121 -7.88 2.52 25.09
C LEU A 121 -6.73 3.33 24.49
N VAL A 122 -5.70 3.66 25.28
CA VAL A 122 -4.53 4.42 24.78
C VAL A 122 -3.85 3.73 23.60
N PHE A 123 -3.83 2.40 23.59
CA PHE A 123 -3.25 1.65 22.46
C PHE A 123 -4.11 1.79 21.19
N LEU A 124 -5.44 1.95 21.29
CA LEU A 124 -6.29 2.24 20.12
C LEU A 124 -6.07 3.65 19.59
N VAL A 125 -5.73 4.61 20.45
CA VAL A 125 -5.34 5.96 20.02
C VAL A 125 -4.04 5.89 19.21
N VAL A 126 -3.02 5.20 19.73
CA VAL A 126 -1.75 5.01 19.01
C VAL A 126 -1.95 4.24 17.70
N SER A 127 -2.78 3.19 17.71
CA SER A 127 -3.16 2.47 16.49
C SER A 127 -3.84 3.39 15.46
N SER A 128 -4.75 4.26 15.88
CA SER A 128 -5.45 5.19 14.98
C SER A 128 -4.50 6.26 14.40
N ILE A 129 -3.54 6.76 15.20
CA ILE A 129 -2.48 7.65 14.71
C ILE A 129 -1.62 6.93 13.67
N ALA A 130 -1.25 5.68 13.92
CA ALA A 130 -0.50 4.88 12.96
C ALA A 130 -1.29 4.66 11.65
N LEU A 131 -2.60 4.35 11.71
CA LEU A 131 -3.46 4.28 10.53
C LEU A 131 -3.49 5.61 9.76
N TRP A 132 -3.57 6.74 10.47
CA TRP A 132 -3.53 8.06 9.85
C TRP A 132 -2.23 8.30 9.09
N PHE A 133 -1.07 8.00 9.68
CA PHE A 133 0.21 8.11 8.96
C PHE A 133 0.27 7.16 7.75
N GLY A 134 -0.17 5.90 7.91
CA GLY A 134 -0.19 4.93 6.81
C GLY A 134 -1.06 5.38 5.63
N CYS A 135 -2.28 5.83 5.89
CA CYS A 135 -3.16 6.40 4.86
C CYS A 135 -2.58 7.67 4.24
N SER A 136 -1.90 8.49 5.03
CA SER A 136 -1.30 9.74 4.53
C SER A 136 -0.10 9.50 3.62
N TYR A 137 0.51 8.31 3.63
CA TYR A 137 1.62 7.95 2.72
C TYR A 137 1.15 7.50 1.33
N ARG A 138 -0.11 7.07 1.20
CA ARG A 138 -0.66 6.43 0.00
C ARG A 138 -2.14 6.78 -0.17
N HIS A 139 -2.50 7.43 -1.27
CA HIS A 139 -3.90 7.77 -1.62
C HIS A 139 -4.85 6.55 -1.54
N ASN A 140 -4.39 5.37 -1.97
CA ASN A 140 -5.17 4.14 -1.91
C ASN A 140 -5.06 3.37 -0.58
N GLY A 141 -4.30 3.87 0.39
CA GLY A 141 -4.14 3.27 1.72
C GLY A 141 -5.44 3.22 2.51
N ILE A 142 -6.36 4.16 2.26
CA ILE A 142 -7.67 4.19 2.92
C ILE A 142 -8.48 2.91 2.69
N ALA A 143 -8.38 2.30 1.50
CA ALA A 143 -9.06 1.04 1.19
C ALA A 143 -8.59 -0.11 2.09
N ALA A 144 -7.29 -0.15 2.40
CA ALA A 144 -6.73 -1.10 3.36
C ALA A 144 -7.10 -0.76 4.81
N ALA A 145 -7.23 0.53 5.15
CA ALA A 145 -7.44 0.94 6.52
C ALA A 145 -8.87 0.66 7.03
N VAL A 146 -9.90 0.64 6.17
CA VAL A 146 -11.30 0.44 6.61
C VAL A 146 -11.49 -0.81 7.48
N PRO A 147 -11.00 -2.01 7.11
CA PRO A 147 -11.12 -3.19 7.99
C PRO A 147 -10.28 -3.08 9.28
N LEU A 148 -9.18 -2.32 9.26
CA LEU A 148 -8.36 -2.09 10.46
C LEU A 148 -9.01 -1.07 11.41
N VAL A 149 -9.73 -0.08 10.87
CA VAL A 149 -10.62 0.79 11.66
C VAL A 149 -11.73 -0.04 12.28
N ALA A 150 -12.34 -0.97 11.53
CA ALA A 150 -13.33 -1.88 12.07
C ALA A 150 -12.76 -2.74 13.22
N MET A 151 -11.52 -3.20 13.10
CA MET A 151 -10.80 -3.89 14.18
C MET A 151 -10.67 -3.01 15.42
N ASN A 152 -10.28 -1.73 15.27
CA ASN A 152 -10.20 -0.79 16.39
C ASN A 152 -11.55 -0.54 17.05
N VAL A 153 -12.60 -0.32 16.26
CA VAL A 153 -13.96 -0.07 16.77
C VAL A 153 -14.50 -1.32 17.49
N LEU A 154 -14.29 -2.50 16.93
CA LEU A 154 -14.68 -3.77 17.54
C LEU A 154 -14.03 -3.96 18.93
N ILE A 155 -12.77 -3.58 19.08
CA ILE A 155 -12.06 -3.63 20.36
C ILE A 155 -12.52 -2.50 21.30
N ALA A 156 -12.81 -1.31 20.77
CA ALA A 156 -13.22 -0.15 21.56
C ALA A 156 -14.57 -0.35 22.24
N VAL A 157 -15.56 -0.94 21.54
CA VAL A 157 -16.94 -1.10 22.06
C VAL A 157 -16.98 -1.73 23.45
N PRO A 158 -16.43 -2.93 23.71
CA PRO A 158 -16.47 -3.52 25.03
C PRO A 158 -15.67 -2.71 26.07
N LEU A 159 -14.52 -2.14 25.69
CA LEU A 159 -13.73 -1.31 26.62
C LEU A 159 -14.47 -0.05 27.06
N LEU A 160 -15.22 0.57 26.15
CA LEU A 160 -16.05 1.74 26.44
C LEU A 160 -17.28 1.36 27.26
N GLN A 161 -17.89 0.19 27.05
CA GLN A 161 -18.97 -0.30 27.92
C GLN A 161 -18.49 -0.50 29.36
N THR A 162 -17.29 -1.07 29.56
CA THR A 162 -16.69 -1.22 30.89
C THR A 162 -16.39 0.13 31.53
N ARG A 163 -15.89 1.10 30.75
CA ARG A 163 -15.54 2.44 31.26
C ARG A 163 -16.76 3.31 31.56
N TYR A 164 -17.84 3.16 30.78
CA TYR A 164 -19.04 3.98 30.83
C TYR A 164 -20.31 3.10 30.92
N PRO A 165 -20.76 2.74 32.14
CA PRO A 165 -21.89 1.83 32.33
C PRO A 165 -23.20 2.26 31.65
N GLY A 166 -23.44 3.57 31.49
CA GLY A 166 -24.60 4.08 30.75
C GLY A 166 -24.63 3.68 29.27
N LEU A 167 -23.46 3.40 28.67
CA LEU A 167 -23.35 2.86 27.31
C LEU A 167 -23.67 1.35 27.27
N ALA A 168 -23.40 0.62 28.36
CA ALA A 168 -23.66 -0.82 28.43
C ALA A 168 -25.15 -1.14 28.24
N GLY A 169 -26.04 -0.35 28.82
CA GLY A 169 -27.49 -0.49 28.62
C GLY A 169 -27.94 -0.24 27.18
N ARG A 170 -27.35 0.77 26.51
CA ARG A 170 -27.67 1.10 25.09
C ARG A 170 -27.14 0.06 24.10
N LEU A 171 -26.06 -0.63 24.46
CA LEU A 171 -25.40 -1.66 23.66
C LEU A 171 -25.63 -3.07 24.24
N ALA A 172 -26.75 -3.28 24.94
CA ALA A 172 -27.06 -4.56 25.59
C ALA A 172 -27.37 -5.68 24.58
N SER A 173 -27.93 -5.35 23.41
CA SER A 173 -28.26 -6.34 22.38
C SER A 173 -27.12 -6.54 21.38
N ARG A 174 -26.97 -7.76 20.86
CA ARG A 174 -25.99 -8.07 19.80
C ARG A 174 -26.21 -7.22 18.54
N SER A 175 -27.47 -6.92 18.20
CA SER A 175 -27.81 -6.07 17.05
C SER A 175 -27.35 -4.63 17.25
N ALA A 176 -27.53 -4.06 18.46
CA ALA A 176 -27.04 -2.72 18.79
C ALA A 176 -25.51 -2.65 18.73
N GLN A 177 -24.81 -3.66 19.24
CA GLN A 177 -23.34 -3.74 19.15
C GLN A 177 -22.87 -3.81 17.69
N ARG A 178 -23.51 -4.65 16.85
CA ARG A 178 -23.19 -4.74 15.42
C ARG A 178 -23.40 -3.40 14.72
N LEU A 179 -24.53 -2.75 14.98
CA LEU A 179 -24.82 -1.44 14.41
C LEU A 179 -23.80 -0.40 14.87
N ALA A 180 -23.42 -0.40 16.15
CA ALA A 180 -22.39 0.50 16.67
C ALA A 180 -21.02 0.25 16.02
N VAL A 181 -20.65 -1.01 15.75
CA VAL A 181 -19.42 -1.32 15.01
C VAL A 181 -19.50 -0.83 13.57
N ILE A 182 -20.61 -1.03 12.87
CA ILE A 182 -20.79 -0.57 11.48
C ILE A 182 -20.73 0.96 11.41
N LEU A 183 -21.55 1.65 12.20
CA LEU A 183 -21.62 3.11 12.22
C LEU A 183 -20.30 3.72 12.72
N GLY A 184 -19.71 3.15 13.77
CA GLY A 184 -18.40 3.56 14.26
C GLY A 184 -17.34 3.42 13.17
N THR A 185 -17.29 2.28 12.49
CA THR A 185 -16.35 2.06 11.39
C THR A 185 -16.53 3.08 10.29
N LEU A 186 -17.77 3.35 9.87
CA LEU A 186 -18.08 4.33 8.84
C LEU A 186 -17.63 5.74 9.25
N VAL A 187 -18.02 6.20 10.44
CA VAL A 187 -17.67 7.53 10.95
C VAL A 187 -16.16 7.69 11.08
N PHE A 188 -15.47 6.73 11.72
CA PHE A 188 -14.02 6.80 11.88
C PHE A 188 -13.28 6.70 10.54
N SER A 189 -13.80 5.96 9.56
CA SER A 189 -13.21 5.91 8.21
C SER A 189 -13.37 7.23 7.47
N ILE A 190 -14.53 7.90 7.58
CA ILE A 190 -14.76 9.23 7.00
C ILE A 190 -13.84 10.26 7.65
N LEU A 191 -13.72 10.25 8.98
CA LEU A 191 -12.81 11.14 9.70
C LEU A 191 -11.35 10.88 9.33
N LEU A 192 -10.94 9.61 9.26
CA LEU A 192 -9.61 9.21 8.83
C LEU A 192 -9.33 9.74 7.42
N TYR A 193 -10.21 9.47 6.45
CA TYR A 193 -10.09 9.97 5.08
C TYR A 193 -10.00 11.50 5.03
N GLY A 194 -10.96 12.20 5.62
CA GLY A 194 -11.02 13.66 5.58
C GLY A 194 -9.81 14.33 6.21
N THR A 195 -9.28 13.78 7.31
CA THR A 195 -8.07 14.32 7.95
C THR A 195 -6.80 13.97 7.19
N THR A 196 -6.70 12.80 6.55
CA THR A 196 -5.57 12.45 5.67
C THR A 196 -5.57 13.30 4.41
N GLU A 197 -6.76 13.58 3.87
CA GLU A 197 -6.95 14.43 2.70
C GLU A 197 -6.57 15.87 3.02
N LEU A 198 -7.01 16.40 4.16
CA LEU A 198 -6.59 17.71 4.64
C LEU A 198 -5.05 17.77 4.78
N ALA A 199 -4.44 16.78 5.41
CA ALA A 199 -2.99 16.76 5.64
C ALA A 199 -2.16 16.71 4.36
N ASN A 200 -2.67 16.05 3.31
CA ASN A 200 -1.98 15.92 2.03
C ASN A 200 -2.25 17.06 1.05
N ASN A 201 -3.32 17.84 1.23
CA ASN A 201 -3.75 18.84 0.26
C ASN A 201 -3.69 20.29 0.78
N VAL A 202 -3.53 20.53 2.08
CA VAL A 202 -3.44 21.90 2.60
C VAL A 202 -2.19 22.59 2.08
N GLY A 203 -2.39 23.70 1.38
CA GLY A 203 -1.31 24.58 0.93
C GLY A 203 -0.48 24.06 -0.24
N VAL A 204 -0.96 23.03 -0.96
CA VAL A 204 -0.26 22.44 -2.11
C VAL A 204 -1.18 22.41 -3.33
N ALA A 205 -0.60 22.48 -4.53
CA ALA A 205 -1.38 22.43 -5.77
C ALA A 205 -1.91 21.01 -6.04
N ASP A 206 -3.03 20.90 -6.76
CA ASP A 206 -3.48 19.61 -7.28
C ASP A 206 -2.55 19.18 -8.42
N GLY A 207 -2.02 17.98 -8.25
CA GLY A 207 -1.10 17.32 -9.13
C GLY A 207 -1.79 16.38 -10.11
N GLU A 208 -3.11 16.23 -10.02
CA GLU A 208 -3.99 15.70 -11.07
C GLU A 208 -3.59 14.29 -11.57
N LEU A 209 -3.08 13.43 -10.66
CA LEU A 209 -2.59 12.09 -10.99
C LEU A 209 -3.60 11.23 -11.76
N TRP A 210 -4.88 11.44 -11.47
CA TRP A 210 -5.95 10.67 -12.11
C TRP A 210 -5.98 10.85 -13.63
N GLN A 211 -5.51 11.99 -14.14
CA GLN A 211 -5.47 12.28 -15.56
C GLN A 211 -4.54 11.30 -16.31
N PHE A 212 -3.39 10.97 -15.72
CA PHE A 212 -2.45 10.00 -16.29
C PHE A 212 -3.09 8.60 -16.43
N MET A 213 -3.91 8.22 -15.45
CA MET A 213 -4.59 6.92 -15.44
C MET A 213 -5.65 6.85 -16.54
N VAL A 214 -6.51 7.88 -16.66
CA VAL A 214 -7.57 7.88 -17.67
C VAL A 214 -7.02 8.04 -19.09
N ILE A 215 -5.90 8.77 -19.27
CA ILE A 215 -5.20 8.86 -20.55
C ILE A 215 -4.64 7.49 -20.95
N HIS A 216 -4.08 6.73 -20.01
CA HIS A 216 -3.58 5.37 -20.26
C HIS A 216 -4.70 4.39 -20.61
N ASP A 217 -5.83 4.46 -19.90
CA ASP A 217 -7.02 3.67 -20.22
C ASP A 217 -7.55 4.00 -21.63
N LEU A 218 -7.68 5.30 -21.96
CA LEU A 218 -8.10 5.77 -23.29
C LEU A 218 -7.14 5.30 -24.38
N ALA A 219 -5.83 5.36 -24.14
CA ALA A 219 -4.83 4.85 -25.08
C ALA A 219 -4.99 3.34 -25.30
N GLY A 220 -5.23 2.58 -24.23
CA GLY A 220 -5.49 1.14 -24.33
C GLY A 220 -6.73 0.78 -25.13
N ILE A 221 -7.84 1.48 -24.89
CA ILE A 221 -9.07 1.31 -25.66
C ILE A 221 -8.83 1.70 -27.13
N SER A 222 -8.12 2.80 -27.37
CA SER A 222 -7.83 3.29 -28.71
C SER A 222 -7.04 2.28 -29.54
N VAL A 223 -6.01 1.67 -28.94
CA VAL A 223 -5.17 0.65 -29.58
C VAL A 223 -5.97 -0.63 -29.89
N ASP A 224 -6.84 -1.07 -28.98
CA ASP A 224 -7.68 -2.26 -29.17
C ASP A 224 -8.79 -2.02 -30.22
N GLN A 225 -9.35 -0.81 -30.29
CA GLN A 225 -10.43 -0.46 -31.23
C GLN A 225 -9.94 0.02 -32.59
N GLY A 226 -8.65 0.36 -32.74
CA GLY A 226 -8.13 0.87 -34.00
C GLY A 226 -8.49 2.33 -34.28
N VAL A 227 -8.94 3.08 -33.27
CA VAL A 227 -9.39 4.49 -33.39
C VAL A 227 -8.82 5.30 -32.24
N ASN A 228 -8.26 6.49 -32.50
CA ASN A 228 -7.75 7.37 -31.44
C ASN A 228 -8.91 8.04 -30.68
N LEU A 229 -9.04 7.75 -29.39
CA LEU A 229 -10.06 8.30 -28.49
C LEU A 229 -9.51 9.36 -27.54
N LEU A 230 -8.21 9.73 -27.64
CA LEU A 230 -7.63 10.77 -26.81
C LEU A 230 -8.17 12.16 -27.22
N PRO A 231 -8.61 12.99 -26.26
CA PRO A 231 -8.94 14.38 -26.53
C PRO A 231 -7.73 15.17 -27.05
N ALA A 232 -7.97 16.19 -27.90
CA ALA A 232 -6.92 17.01 -28.50
C ALA A 232 -6.06 17.73 -27.44
N GLU A 233 -6.68 18.13 -26.34
CA GLU A 233 -6.07 18.86 -25.24
C GLU A 233 -4.98 18.04 -24.53
N THR A 234 -5.03 16.71 -24.61
CA THR A 234 -4.01 15.81 -24.03
C THR A 234 -2.69 15.79 -24.80
N GLY A 235 -2.63 16.47 -25.95
CA GLY A 235 -1.50 16.40 -26.91
C GLY A 235 -1.46 15.10 -27.72
N GLY A 236 -2.16 14.04 -27.27
CA GLY A 236 -2.27 12.76 -27.97
C GLY A 236 -3.41 12.68 -28.99
N GLY A 237 -4.33 13.65 -29.05
CA GLY A 237 -5.51 13.57 -29.92
C GLY A 237 -5.23 13.67 -31.43
N SER A 238 -4.05 14.17 -31.83
CA SER A 238 -3.61 14.23 -33.23
C SER A 238 -2.81 12.99 -33.67
N LEU A 239 -2.50 12.08 -32.74
CA LEU A 239 -1.73 10.87 -33.06
C LEU A 239 -2.54 9.92 -33.92
N SER A 240 -1.88 9.33 -34.91
CA SER A 240 -2.39 8.11 -35.54
C SER A 240 -2.39 6.96 -34.55
N VAL A 241 -3.27 5.99 -34.76
CA VAL A 241 -3.35 4.79 -33.90
C VAL A 241 -2.04 3.99 -33.96
N ASP A 242 -1.33 4.00 -35.09
CA ASP A 242 -0.04 3.31 -35.23
C ASP A 242 1.05 3.99 -34.40
N GLN A 243 1.10 5.32 -34.36
CA GLN A 243 1.98 6.07 -33.47
C GLN A 243 1.66 5.78 -32.00
N LEU A 244 0.38 5.79 -31.64
CA LEU A 244 -0.08 5.48 -30.29
C LEU A 244 0.28 4.04 -29.88
N ARG A 245 0.12 3.07 -30.79
CA ARG A 245 0.52 1.68 -30.58
C ARG A 245 2.03 1.55 -30.36
N GLY A 246 2.84 2.39 -31.01
CA GLY A 246 4.29 2.41 -30.84
C GLY A 246 4.78 2.84 -29.46
N ILE A 247 4.01 3.67 -28.74
CA ILE A 247 4.37 4.20 -27.41
C ILE A 247 3.58 3.57 -26.25
N TYR A 248 2.47 2.91 -26.54
CA TYR A 248 1.59 2.32 -25.55
C TYR A 248 2.15 1.02 -24.98
N VAL A 249 2.36 0.99 -23.65
CA VAL A 249 2.64 -0.24 -22.90
C VAL A 249 1.49 -0.48 -21.92
N GLY A 250 0.72 -1.54 -22.16
CA GLY A 250 -0.52 -1.78 -21.41
C GLY A 250 -0.38 -2.08 -19.93
N ALA A 251 0.83 -2.36 -19.45
CA ALA A 251 1.08 -2.65 -18.04
C ALA A 251 1.72 -1.49 -17.26
N HIS A 252 1.99 -0.34 -17.89
CA HIS A 252 2.71 0.76 -17.24
C HIS A 252 2.39 2.11 -17.88
N MET A 253 1.62 2.94 -17.18
CA MET A 253 1.17 4.25 -17.66
C MET A 253 2.32 5.18 -17.99
N ALA A 254 3.44 5.08 -17.28
CA ALA A 254 4.57 5.99 -17.51
C ALA A 254 5.18 5.81 -18.91
N SER A 255 4.90 4.70 -19.61
CA SER A 255 5.39 4.54 -20.99
C SER A 255 4.88 5.62 -21.94
N LEU A 256 3.73 6.24 -21.65
CA LEU A 256 3.22 7.36 -22.41
C LEU A 256 3.99 8.65 -22.07
N PHE A 257 4.49 8.78 -20.84
CA PHE A 257 5.04 10.00 -20.27
C PHE A 257 6.55 9.92 -19.99
N ASP A 258 7.25 8.93 -20.53
CA ASP A 258 8.70 8.81 -20.41
C ASP A 258 9.39 9.84 -21.31
N PRO A 259 10.62 10.30 -21.00
CA PRO A 259 11.31 11.31 -21.79
C PRO A 259 11.36 11.06 -23.31
N PRO A 260 11.52 9.81 -23.81
CA PRO A 260 11.50 9.54 -25.26
C PRO A 260 10.12 9.69 -25.91
N THR A 261 9.03 9.54 -25.14
CA THR A 261 7.65 9.55 -25.67
C THR A 261 6.95 10.88 -25.46
N ARG A 262 7.40 11.70 -24.50
CA ARG A 262 6.85 13.05 -24.25
C ARG A 262 6.78 13.95 -25.49
N PRO A 263 7.83 14.05 -26.34
CA PRO A 263 7.75 14.88 -27.54
C PRO A 263 6.69 14.38 -28.52
N ILE A 264 6.43 13.06 -28.55
CA ILE A 264 5.40 12.44 -29.40
C ILE A 264 4.00 12.86 -28.95
N LEU A 265 3.79 13.05 -27.64
CA LEU A 265 2.57 13.60 -27.07
C LEU A 265 2.51 15.14 -27.08
N GLY A 266 3.44 15.81 -27.76
CA GLY A 266 3.48 17.28 -27.82
C GLY A 266 3.91 17.97 -26.53
N ALA A 267 4.45 17.24 -25.55
CA ALA A 267 5.05 17.81 -24.34
C ALA A 267 6.50 18.24 -24.64
N ALA A 268 6.71 19.55 -24.79
CA ALA A 268 7.97 20.12 -25.27
C ALA A 268 9.11 20.18 -24.24
N ASP A 269 8.83 20.05 -22.93
CA ASP A 269 9.86 20.26 -21.89
C ASP A 269 9.81 19.23 -20.74
N GLN A 270 10.95 19.01 -20.08
CA GLN A 270 11.10 18.02 -19.00
C GLN A 270 10.26 18.36 -17.75
N THR A 271 9.89 19.63 -17.60
CA THR A 271 9.15 20.23 -16.48
C THR A 271 7.66 20.41 -16.76
N SER A 272 7.20 20.22 -18.00
CA SER A 272 5.80 20.36 -18.37
C SER A 272 4.99 19.22 -17.78
N THR A 273 4.22 19.49 -16.73
CA THR A 273 3.18 18.56 -16.28
C THR A 273 2.16 18.41 -17.42
N VAL A 274 1.99 17.19 -17.94
CA VAL A 274 0.95 16.85 -18.93
C VAL A 274 -0.47 16.97 -18.33
N ALA A 275 -0.55 17.29 -17.03
CA ALA A 275 -1.80 17.60 -16.36
C ALA A 275 -2.47 18.83 -16.98
N LEU A 276 -3.68 18.62 -17.48
CA LEU A 276 -4.61 19.67 -17.87
C LEU A 276 -4.93 20.51 -16.63
N THR A 277 -4.54 21.77 -16.66
CA THR A 277 -4.76 22.73 -15.56
C THR A 277 -6.07 23.49 -15.69
N GLN A 278 -6.65 23.51 -16.90
CA GLN A 278 -7.96 24.11 -17.15
C GLN A 278 -9.07 23.14 -16.77
N MET A 279 -9.96 23.57 -15.87
CA MET A 279 -11.04 22.73 -15.34
C MET A 279 -11.99 22.21 -16.43
N GLU A 280 -12.20 22.96 -17.51
CA GLU A 280 -13.03 22.50 -18.61
C GLU A 280 -12.39 21.32 -19.37
N ASP A 281 -11.09 21.39 -19.62
CA ASP A 281 -10.33 20.35 -20.31
C ASP A 281 -10.29 19.06 -19.47
N SER A 282 -10.07 19.18 -18.16
CA SER A 282 -10.16 18.05 -17.22
C SER A 282 -11.54 17.40 -17.22
N ARG A 283 -12.63 18.19 -17.25
CA ARG A 283 -13.99 17.65 -17.37
C ARG A 283 -14.24 16.98 -18.72
N ARG A 284 -13.70 17.52 -19.82
CA ARG A 284 -13.79 16.93 -21.16
C ARG A 284 -13.07 15.58 -21.21
N LEU A 285 -11.86 15.50 -20.64
CA LEU A 285 -11.09 14.26 -20.50
C LEU A 285 -11.88 13.21 -19.71
N PHE A 286 -12.41 13.57 -18.54
CA PHE A 286 -13.21 12.64 -17.73
C PHE A 286 -14.44 12.13 -18.50
N ARG A 287 -15.18 13.02 -19.19
CA ARG A 287 -16.33 12.62 -20.03
C ARG A 287 -15.93 11.75 -21.21
N ALA A 288 -14.77 11.99 -21.82
CA ALA A 288 -14.25 11.15 -22.90
C ALA A 288 -13.94 9.74 -22.38
N TRP A 289 -13.28 9.64 -21.24
CA TRP A 289 -13.00 8.36 -20.57
C TRP A 289 -14.29 7.61 -20.21
N VAL A 290 -15.25 8.25 -19.53
CA VAL A 290 -16.55 7.62 -19.20
C VAL A 290 -17.26 7.12 -20.46
N ARG A 291 -17.30 7.92 -21.53
CA ARG A 291 -17.92 7.49 -22.80
C ARG A 291 -17.18 6.30 -23.40
N ALA A 292 -15.85 6.32 -23.47
CA ALA A 292 -15.07 5.21 -24.01
C ALA A 292 -15.28 3.92 -23.22
N VAL A 293 -15.28 3.98 -21.89
CA VAL A 293 -15.52 2.81 -21.02
C VAL A 293 -16.93 2.24 -21.24
N LEU A 294 -17.95 3.09 -21.35
CA LEU A 294 -19.33 2.66 -21.56
C LEU A 294 -19.58 2.09 -22.97
N HIS A 295 -18.94 2.64 -24.00
CA HIS A 295 -19.11 2.17 -25.39
C HIS A 295 -18.22 0.96 -25.72
N HIS A 296 -17.06 0.83 -25.06
CA HIS A 296 -16.08 -0.23 -25.30
C HIS A 296 -15.68 -0.96 -24.00
N PRO A 297 -16.63 -1.54 -23.24
CA PRO A 297 -16.35 -2.13 -21.94
C PRO A 297 -15.39 -3.31 -22.01
N LEU A 298 -15.43 -4.11 -23.07
CA LEU A 298 -14.53 -5.26 -23.25
C LEU A 298 -13.08 -4.81 -23.50
N SER A 299 -12.87 -3.73 -24.26
CA SER A 299 -11.55 -3.14 -24.50
C SER A 299 -10.95 -2.58 -23.22
N TYR A 300 -11.77 -1.88 -22.43
CA TYR A 300 -11.37 -1.40 -21.12
C TYR A 300 -10.99 -2.57 -20.19
N LEU A 301 -11.81 -3.62 -20.11
CA LEU A 301 -11.49 -4.79 -19.28
C LEU A 301 -10.24 -5.53 -19.77
N ARG A 302 -10.03 -5.66 -21.10
CA ARG A 302 -8.79 -6.21 -21.67
C ARG A 302 -7.58 -5.40 -21.25
N HIS A 303 -7.64 -4.07 -21.37
CA HIS A 303 -6.61 -3.15 -20.92
C HIS A 303 -6.30 -3.35 -19.42
N ARG A 304 -7.30 -3.24 -18.54
CA ARG A 304 -7.12 -3.44 -17.08
C ARG A 304 -6.59 -4.84 -16.75
N SER A 305 -6.94 -5.86 -17.53
CA SER A 305 -6.43 -7.23 -17.34
C SER A 305 -4.92 -7.34 -17.58
N LEU A 306 -4.32 -6.48 -18.41
CA LEU A 306 -2.87 -6.47 -18.63
C LEU A 306 -2.12 -6.02 -17.38
N ILE A 307 -2.62 -4.98 -16.72
CA ILE A 307 -2.11 -4.49 -15.43
C ILE A 307 -2.32 -5.57 -14.36
N ALA A 308 -3.53 -6.13 -14.26
CA ALA A 308 -3.86 -7.17 -13.29
C ALA A 308 -2.95 -8.41 -13.40
N LYS A 309 -2.68 -8.88 -14.63
CA LYS A 309 -1.78 -10.03 -14.87
C LYS A 309 -0.36 -9.75 -14.39
N LYS A 310 0.13 -8.52 -14.55
CA LYS A 310 1.45 -8.11 -14.07
C LYS A 310 1.50 -7.96 -12.55
N LEU A 311 0.45 -7.40 -11.94
CA LEU A 311 0.33 -7.32 -10.49
C LEU A 311 0.28 -8.70 -9.83
N LEU A 312 -0.45 -9.64 -10.41
CA LEU A 312 -0.67 -10.97 -9.82
C LEU A 312 0.47 -11.96 -10.09
N VAL A 313 1.33 -11.71 -11.08
CA VAL A 313 2.52 -12.53 -11.37
C VAL A 313 2.18 -14.03 -11.43
N PHE A 314 1.27 -14.41 -12.34
CA PHE A 314 0.67 -15.75 -12.42
C PHE A 314 1.62 -16.92 -12.73
N HIS A 315 2.90 -16.69 -13.03
CA HIS A 315 3.92 -17.72 -13.23
C HIS A 315 5.22 -17.30 -12.52
N ALA A 316 6.16 -18.23 -12.34
CA ALA A 316 7.56 -17.95 -12.02
C ALA A 316 8.20 -17.14 -13.17
N GLY A 317 7.81 -15.87 -13.27
CA GLY A 317 8.25 -14.90 -14.24
C GLY A 317 8.73 -13.66 -13.50
N ARG A 318 9.65 -12.92 -14.13
CA ARG A 318 10.24 -11.72 -13.54
C ARG A 318 9.13 -10.70 -13.26
N PRO A 319 8.73 -10.49 -11.99
CA PRO A 319 7.75 -9.49 -11.67
C PRO A 319 8.34 -8.12 -12.04
N TRP A 320 7.50 -7.19 -12.47
CA TRP A 320 7.98 -5.84 -12.75
C TRP A 320 8.36 -5.20 -11.41
N GLY A 321 9.60 -4.71 -11.29
CA GLY A 321 10.01 -3.98 -10.10
C GLY A 321 9.98 -4.86 -8.85
N ALA A 322 10.55 -6.07 -8.94
CA ALA A 322 10.62 -7.03 -7.83
C ALA A 322 11.11 -6.38 -6.53
N PHE A 323 12.18 -5.59 -6.63
CA PHE A 323 12.76 -4.75 -5.59
C PHE A 323 13.72 -3.74 -6.24
N GLN A 324 14.01 -2.64 -5.54
CA GLN A 324 15.02 -1.65 -5.99
C GLN A 324 16.43 -2.17 -5.66
N ILE A 325 17.41 -1.83 -6.50
CA ILE A 325 18.82 -2.07 -6.23
C ILE A 325 19.55 -0.74 -6.28
N GLY A 326 20.29 -0.44 -5.22
CA GLY A 326 21.09 0.78 -5.13
C GLY A 326 20.26 2.06 -5.05
N ILE A 327 20.87 3.15 -5.50
CA ILE A 327 20.29 4.48 -5.53
C ILE A 327 20.36 4.97 -6.98
N ASP A 328 19.20 5.32 -7.56
CA ASP A 328 19.13 5.92 -8.89
C ASP A 328 19.93 7.23 -8.94
N ALA A 329 20.48 7.55 -10.12
CA ALA A 329 21.19 8.80 -10.33
C ALA A 329 20.31 10.00 -9.95
N ASN A 330 20.86 10.94 -9.20
CA ASN A 330 20.12 12.04 -8.61
C ASN A 330 20.95 13.32 -8.50
N GLU A 331 20.26 14.44 -8.44
CA GLU A 331 20.83 15.79 -8.31
C GLU A 331 21.54 16.05 -6.99
N PHE A 332 21.33 15.20 -5.98
CA PHE A 332 21.97 15.32 -4.68
C PHE A 332 23.28 14.53 -4.58
N HIS A 333 23.69 13.86 -5.67
CA HIS A 333 24.87 12.99 -5.73
C HIS A 333 24.92 11.91 -4.63
N ILE A 334 23.76 11.51 -4.11
CA ILE A 334 23.68 10.44 -3.10
C ILE A 334 23.93 9.12 -3.81
N THR A 335 24.85 8.32 -3.28
CA THR A 335 25.23 7.02 -3.83
C THR A 335 25.06 5.92 -2.79
N PHE A 336 24.87 4.68 -3.27
CA PHE A 336 24.78 3.51 -2.39
C PHE A 336 26.15 2.82 -2.30
N PRO A 337 26.76 2.74 -1.10
CA PRO A 337 27.99 1.98 -0.92
C PRO A 337 27.68 0.48 -0.88
N GLU A 338 27.77 -0.19 -2.03
CA GLU A 338 27.55 -1.64 -2.12
C GLU A 338 28.56 -2.41 -1.26
N SER A 339 28.04 -3.31 -0.40
CA SER A 339 28.86 -4.19 0.43
C SER A 339 28.79 -5.64 -0.06
N ALA A 340 29.79 -6.45 0.29
CA ALA A 340 29.80 -7.88 -0.06
C ALA A 340 28.56 -8.63 0.48
N LEU A 341 28.06 -8.26 1.65
CA LEU A 341 26.84 -8.82 2.20
C LEU A 341 25.61 -8.38 1.42
N ASN A 342 25.53 -7.10 1.02
CA ASN A 342 24.45 -6.61 0.16
C ASN A 342 24.39 -7.40 -1.16
N LYS A 343 25.55 -7.59 -1.80
CA LYS A 343 25.64 -8.33 -3.06
C LYS A 343 25.13 -9.77 -2.94
N LYS A 344 25.56 -10.50 -1.90
CA LYS A 344 25.08 -11.86 -1.61
C LYS A 344 23.57 -11.92 -1.36
N ILE A 345 23.03 -10.95 -0.62
CA ILE A 345 21.58 -10.86 -0.37
C ILE A 345 20.83 -10.57 -1.68
N THR A 346 21.32 -9.65 -2.51
CA THR A 346 20.74 -9.33 -3.81
C THR A 346 20.74 -10.54 -4.74
N GLU A 347 21.82 -11.33 -4.75
CA GLU A 347 21.90 -12.59 -5.50
C GLU A 347 20.86 -13.62 -5.01
N TRP A 348 20.71 -13.77 -3.69
CA TRP A 348 19.68 -14.62 -3.09
C TRP A 348 18.26 -14.17 -3.43
N LEU A 349 18.00 -12.86 -3.41
CA LEU A 349 16.70 -12.31 -3.82
C LEU A 349 16.43 -12.56 -5.30
N TRP A 350 17.44 -12.43 -6.17
CA TRP A 350 17.30 -12.77 -7.59
C TRP A 350 17.05 -14.25 -7.84
N TRP A 351 17.66 -15.13 -7.05
CA TRP A 351 17.30 -16.55 -7.03
C TRP A 351 15.83 -16.73 -6.62
N ALA A 352 15.37 -16.08 -5.54
CA ALA A 352 13.97 -16.16 -5.13
C ALA A 352 13.00 -15.65 -6.21
N VAL A 353 13.38 -14.60 -6.95
CA VAL A 353 12.59 -14.06 -8.07
C VAL A 353 12.52 -15.03 -9.26
N ARG A 354 13.63 -15.68 -9.62
CA ARG A 354 13.72 -16.47 -10.87
C ARG A 354 13.35 -17.93 -10.68
N ASP A 355 13.68 -18.49 -9.53
CA ASP A 355 13.75 -19.94 -9.32
C ASP A 355 12.75 -20.43 -8.27
N THR A 356 11.89 -19.54 -7.74
CA THR A 356 10.87 -19.89 -6.75
C THR A 356 9.53 -19.19 -7.01
N TRP A 357 8.52 -19.55 -6.23
CA TRP A 357 7.18 -18.95 -6.29
C TRP A 357 6.98 -17.81 -5.28
N PHE A 358 8.02 -17.41 -4.53
CA PHE A 358 7.91 -16.35 -3.51
C PHE A 358 7.47 -15.00 -4.09
N TYR A 359 7.76 -14.73 -5.36
CA TYR A 359 7.34 -13.50 -6.04
C TYR A 359 6.06 -13.68 -6.87
N SER A 360 5.37 -14.82 -6.78
CA SER A 360 4.08 -15.04 -7.41
C SER A 360 2.95 -14.47 -6.55
N ALA A 361 2.64 -13.18 -6.76
CA ALA A 361 1.70 -12.42 -5.93
C ALA A 361 0.30 -13.09 -5.79
N TRP A 362 -0.17 -13.80 -6.81
CA TRP A 362 -1.47 -14.48 -6.79
C TRP A 362 -1.60 -15.51 -5.66
N ILE A 363 -0.50 -16.14 -5.23
CA ILE A 363 -0.51 -17.13 -4.13
C ILE A 363 -0.95 -16.45 -2.83
N TYR A 364 -0.46 -15.23 -2.59
CA TYR A 364 -0.83 -14.46 -1.41
C TYR A 364 -2.29 -14.04 -1.44
N HIS A 365 -2.78 -13.55 -2.59
CA HIS A 365 -4.20 -13.20 -2.72
C HIS A 365 -5.11 -14.42 -2.56
N ALA A 366 -4.75 -15.57 -3.13
CA ALA A 366 -5.47 -16.82 -2.94
C ALA A 366 -5.46 -17.27 -1.46
N ALA A 367 -4.33 -17.12 -0.77
CA ALA A 367 -4.22 -17.40 0.66
C ALA A 367 -5.12 -16.48 1.51
N LEU A 368 -5.21 -15.18 1.19
CA LEU A 368 -6.12 -14.26 1.87
C LEU A 368 -7.59 -14.68 1.72
N VAL A 369 -8.00 -15.04 0.50
CA VAL A 369 -9.35 -15.56 0.24
C VAL A 369 -9.60 -16.83 1.06
N LEU A 370 -8.64 -17.75 1.08
CA LEU A 370 -8.72 -18.96 1.88
C LEU A 370 -8.86 -18.66 3.37
N PHE A 371 -8.09 -17.71 3.92
CA PHE A 371 -8.22 -17.32 5.33
C PHE A 371 -9.60 -16.75 5.67
N VAL A 372 -10.18 -15.93 4.79
CA VAL A 372 -11.55 -15.43 4.98
C VAL A 372 -12.54 -16.59 5.03
N ILE A 373 -12.42 -17.57 4.13
CA ILE A 373 -13.26 -18.77 4.12
C ILE A 373 -13.05 -19.58 5.40
N LEU A 374 -11.80 -19.88 5.77
CA LEU A 374 -11.46 -20.69 6.94
C LEU A 374 -11.98 -20.08 8.25
N CYS A 375 -12.07 -18.75 8.37
CA CYS A 375 -12.65 -18.09 9.55
C CYS A 375 -14.14 -18.42 9.78
N PHE A 376 -14.86 -18.95 8.79
CA PHE A 376 -16.24 -19.43 8.96
C PHE A 376 -16.30 -20.88 9.47
N TRP A 377 -15.26 -21.69 9.26
CA TRP A 377 -15.28 -23.14 9.51
C TRP A 377 -14.36 -23.57 10.66
N VAL A 378 -13.27 -22.84 10.89
CA VAL A 378 -12.26 -23.16 11.90
C VAL A 378 -12.39 -22.20 13.08
N PRO A 379 -12.52 -22.69 14.32
CA PRO A 379 -12.71 -21.86 15.51
C PRO A 379 -11.39 -21.25 16.00
N PHE A 380 -10.68 -20.51 15.14
CA PHE A 380 -9.47 -19.81 15.55
C PHE A 380 -9.80 -18.79 16.66
N ARG A 381 -8.98 -18.75 17.71
CA ARG A 381 -9.08 -17.73 18.77
C ARG A 381 -9.13 -16.29 18.23
N TYR A 382 -8.42 -16.05 17.13
CA TYR A 382 -8.30 -14.75 16.49
C TYR A 382 -9.08 -14.63 15.16
N ALA A 383 -10.08 -15.50 14.90
CA ALA A 383 -10.78 -15.59 13.62
C ALA A 383 -11.28 -14.24 13.07
N VAL A 384 -11.88 -13.40 13.92
CA VAL A 384 -12.40 -12.09 13.50
C VAL A 384 -11.26 -11.16 13.06
N PHE A 385 -10.14 -11.13 13.77
CA PHE A 385 -8.98 -10.31 13.40
C PHE A 385 -8.31 -10.82 12.13
N ILE A 386 -8.21 -12.14 11.96
CA ILE A 386 -7.73 -12.76 10.71
C ILE A 386 -8.61 -12.33 9.53
N GLY A 387 -9.94 -12.39 9.68
CA GLY A 387 -10.87 -11.98 8.64
C GLY A 387 -10.75 -10.50 8.27
N LEU A 388 -10.60 -9.61 9.26
CA LEU A 388 -10.40 -8.18 9.03
C LEU A 388 -9.05 -7.87 8.36
N ILE A 389 -7.97 -8.50 8.80
CA ILE A 389 -6.63 -8.34 8.19
C ILE A 389 -6.61 -8.87 6.76
N ALA A 390 -7.24 -10.02 6.51
CA ALA A 390 -7.33 -10.58 5.16
C ALA A 390 -8.17 -9.68 4.24
N THR A 391 -9.31 -9.19 4.74
CA THR A 391 -10.16 -8.23 4.01
C THR A 391 -9.41 -6.93 3.71
N SER A 392 -8.58 -6.44 4.65
CA SER A 392 -7.72 -5.27 4.45
C SER A 392 -6.76 -5.45 3.27
N GLY A 393 -6.06 -6.59 3.21
CA GLY A 393 -5.18 -6.93 2.10
C GLY A 393 -5.93 -7.04 0.77
N MET A 394 -7.11 -7.66 0.76
CA MET A 394 -7.96 -7.81 -0.43
C MET A 394 -8.52 -6.49 -0.95
N LEU A 395 -8.99 -5.60 -0.07
CA LEU A 395 -9.49 -4.28 -0.48
C LEU A 395 -8.37 -3.40 -1.04
N TYR A 396 -7.15 -3.50 -0.49
CA TYR A 396 -5.98 -2.84 -1.06
C TYR A 396 -5.60 -3.41 -2.43
N ALA A 397 -5.65 -4.73 -2.59
CA ALA A 397 -5.42 -5.36 -3.88
C ALA A 397 -6.46 -4.91 -4.91
N LEU A 398 -7.73 -4.89 -4.53
CA LEU A 398 -8.84 -4.46 -5.38
C LEU A 398 -8.69 -2.99 -5.81
N SER A 399 -8.27 -2.10 -4.89
CA SER A 399 -8.04 -0.70 -5.25
C SER A 399 -6.93 -0.56 -6.29
N ASN A 400 -5.85 -1.34 -6.19
CA ASN A 400 -4.80 -1.38 -7.21
C ASN A 400 -5.27 -2.02 -8.53
N LEU A 401 -6.09 -3.07 -8.52
CA LEU A 401 -6.61 -3.65 -9.76
C LEU A 401 -7.46 -2.64 -10.55
N LEU A 402 -8.25 -1.83 -9.84
CA LEU A 402 -9.13 -0.84 -10.44
C LEU A 402 -8.42 0.46 -10.82
N LEU A 403 -7.44 0.89 -10.02
CA LEU A 403 -6.86 2.25 -10.11
C LEU A 403 -5.34 2.27 -10.27
N ALA A 404 -4.61 1.16 -10.24
CA ALA A 404 -3.16 1.23 -10.43
C ALA A 404 -2.84 1.64 -11.87
N GLY A 405 -1.87 2.54 -12.00
CA GLY A 405 -1.27 2.93 -13.27
C GLY A 405 -0.07 2.05 -13.68
N SER A 406 0.39 1.12 -12.85
CA SER A 406 1.49 0.21 -13.18
C SER A 406 1.32 -1.17 -12.56
N GLY A 407 1.96 -2.17 -13.17
CA GLY A 407 2.00 -3.54 -12.69
C GLY A 407 3.15 -3.85 -11.73
N ASP A 408 3.66 -2.86 -10.98
CA ASP A 408 4.82 -3.05 -10.10
C ASP A 408 4.52 -3.98 -8.91
N PHE A 409 5.46 -4.87 -8.63
CA PHE A 409 5.33 -5.88 -7.58
C PHE A 409 5.08 -5.28 -6.20
N ARG A 410 5.69 -4.12 -5.91
CA ARG A 410 5.59 -3.41 -4.62
C ARG A 410 4.13 -3.12 -4.19
N TYR A 411 3.19 -3.03 -5.13
CA TYR A 411 1.77 -2.82 -4.79
C TYR A 411 1.11 -4.03 -4.12
N ASN A 412 1.77 -5.19 -4.12
CA ASN A 412 1.31 -6.38 -3.39
C ASN A 412 1.85 -6.44 -1.95
N MET A 413 2.74 -5.52 -1.54
CA MET A 413 3.46 -5.60 -0.26
C MET A 413 2.50 -5.76 0.94
N TRP A 414 1.42 -4.98 0.98
CA TRP A 414 0.43 -5.06 2.05
C TRP A 414 -0.30 -6.41 2.09
N ALA A 415 -0.71 -6.93 0.93
CA ALA A 415 -1.37 -8.23 0.85
C ALA A 415 -0.44 -9.39 1.30
N ILE A 416 0.84 -9.33 0.95
CA ILE A 416 1.87 -10.29 1.38
C ILE A 416 2.06 -10.20 2.91
N GLY A 417 2.12 -8.98 3.46
CA GLY A 417 2.17 -8.74 4.90
C GLY A 417 0.95 -9.30 5.62
N CYS A 418 -0.26 -9.05 5.11
CA CYS A 418 -1.50 -9.61 5.64
C CYS A 418 -1.47 -11.13 5.68
N CYS A 419 -0.95 -11.80 4.65
CA CYS A 419 -0.81 -13.27 4.66
C CYS A 419 0.05 -13.75 5.83
N CYS A 420 1.20 -13.10 6.05
CA CYS A 420 2.11 -13.43 7.14
C CYS A 420 1.41 -13.25 8.51
N LEU A 421 0.65 -12.17 8.66
CA LEU A 421 -0.14 -11.92 9.87
C LEU A 421 -1.25 -12.97 10.06
N CYS A 422 -2.00 -13.30 9.02
CA CYS A 422 -3.06 -14.32 9.08
C CYS A 422 -2.50 -15.69 9.47
N VAL A 423 -1.34 -16.08 8.93
CA VAL A 423 -0.62 -17.29 9.35
C VAL A 423 -0.21 -17.20 10.83
N ALA A 424 0.41 -16.09 11.24
CA ALA A 424 0.87 -15.89 12.62
C ALA A 424 -0.28 -15.98 13.64
N LEU A 425 -1.40 -15.30 13.37
CA LEU A 425 -2.60 -15.32 14.21
C LEU A 425 -3.29 -16.70 14.15
N GLY A 426 -3.32 -17.35 12.99
CA GLY A 426 -3.91 -18.68 12.82
C GLY A 426 -3.18 -19.75 13.62
N VAL A 427 -1.86 -19.85 13.47
CA VAL A 427 -1.02 -20.80 14.21
C VAL A 427 -1.07 -20.53 15.72
N SER A 428 -0.96 -19.26 16.12
CA SER A 428 -1.01 -18.91 17.54
C SER A 428 -2.40 -19.12 18.15
N GLY A 429 -3.45 -18.96 17.35
CA GLY A 429 -4.84 -19.19 17.75
C GLY A 429 -5.22 -20.66 17.89
N LEU A 430 -4.36 -21.59 17.48
CA LEU A 430 -4.50 -23.03 17.69
C LEU A 430 -3.67 -23.55 18.88
N ASP A 431 -2.82 -22.73 19.53
CA ASP A 431 -1.98 -23.19 20.65
C ASP A 431 -2.81 -23.30 21.95
N PRO A 432 -3.03 -24.52 22.49
CA PRO A 432 -3.83 -24.72 23.70
C PRO A 432 -3.18 -24.16 24.97
N ARG A 433 -1.88 -23.84 24.96
CA ARG A 433 -1.13 -23.32 26.13
C ARG A 433 -1.54 -21.91 26.57
N LEU A 434 -2.36 -21.22 25.79
CA LEU A 434 -2.86 -19.89 26.15
C LEU A 434 -4.14 -19.92 27.01
N ASP A 435 -4.83 -21.07 27.08
CA ASP A 435 -6.01 -21.22 27.92
C ASP A 435 -5.65 -21.50 29.38
N SER A 436 -4.48 -22.11 29.64
CA SER A 436 -3.98 -22.36 31.00
C SER A 436 -3.51 -21.10 31.74
N LEU A 437 -3.20 -20.01 31.04
CA LEU A 437 -2.77 -18.74 31.64
C LEU A 437 -3.93 -17.87 32.15
N LYS A 438 -5.17 -18.11 31.68
CA LYS A 438 -6.37 -17.45 32.24
C LYS A 438 -6.78 -18.01 33.60
N ASN A 439 -6.30 -19.20 33.96
CA ASN A 439 -6.58 -19.84 35.25
C ASN A 439 -5.48 -19.59 36.29
N ALA A 440 -4.47 -18.77 35.95
CA ALA A 440 -3.31 -18.49 36.80
C ALA A 440 -3.17 -17.01 37.21
N VAL A 441 -4.17 -16.18 36.89
CA VAL A 441 -4.33 -14.78 37.32
C VAL A 441 -5.78 -14.62 37.76
#